data_AF-A0A660Y9A4-F1
#
_entry.id   AF-A0A660Y9A4-F1
#
_cell.length_a   1.000
_cell.length_b   1.000
_cell.length_c   1.000
_cell.angle_alpha   90.00
_cell.angle_beta   90.00
_cell.angle_gamma   90.00
#
_symmetry.space_group_name_H-M   'P 1'
#
loop_
_entity.id
_entity.type
_entity.pdbx_description
1 polymer ?
#
loop_
_entity_poly.entity_id
_entity_poly.type
_entity_poly.pdbx_seq_one_letter_code
_entity_poly.pdbx_strand_id
1 'polypeptide(L)' 'MHLERANLHPEAFPTQKHYPFNLAIFSQTRSFEFPAPVTFFVGENGTGKSTLLKALVQKCGIQIWGEVERRRFEI' A
#
# COMPACT_ATOMS: atom_id res chain seq x y z
N MET A 1 1.95 -13.80 13.32
CA MET A 1 1.69 -13.63 11.87
C MET A 1 3.03 -13.60 11.15
N HIS A 2 3.17 -14.35 10.05
CA HIS A 2 4.35 -14.33 9.18
C HIS A 2 3.87 -14.06 7.75
N LEU A 3 4.49 -13.11 7.05
CA LEU A 3 4.15 -12.77 5.67
C LEU A 3 5.11 -13.50 4.74
N GLU A 4 4.58 -14.24 3.77
CA GLU A 4 5.36 -14.93 2.74
C GLU A 4 5.21 -14.25 1.38
N ARG A 5 3.97 -13.89 1.02
CA ARG A 5 3.64 -13.21 -0.23
C ARG A 5 2.44 -12.30 -0.06
N ALA A 6 2.44 -11.19 -0.78
CA ALA A 6 1.27 -10.36 -1.01
C ALA A 6 0.91 -10.34 -2.49
N ASN A 7 -0.38 -10.48 -2.80
CA ASN A 7 -0.92 -10.38 -4.15
C ASN A 7 -1.76 -9.11 -4.28
N LEU A 8 -1.60 -8.42 -5.39
CA LEU A 8 -2.40 -7.28 -5.80
C LEU A 8 -3.27 -7.69 -6.97
N HIS A 9 -4.53 -7.29 -6.93
CA HIS A 9 -5.55 -7.59 -7.93
C HIS A 9 -6.01 -6.30 -8.62
N PRO A 10 -5.20 -5.69 -9.51
CA PRO A 10 -5.56 -4.47 -10.23
C PRO A 10 -6.92 -4.54 -10.94
N GLU A 11 -7.29 -5.71 -11.43
CA GLU A 11 -8.57 -6.01 -12.08
C GLU A 11 -9.78 -5.86 -11.16
N ALA A 12 -9.60 -5.95 -9.85
CA ALA A 12 -10.65 -5.82 -8.85
C ALA A 12 -10.77 -4.40 -8.28
N PHE A 13 -9.91 -3.46 -8.71
CA PHE A 13 -9.97 -2.09 -8.22
C PHE A 13 -11.18 -1.34 -8.79
N PRO A 14 -11.82 -0.48 -8.00
CA PRO A 14 -13.02 0.26 -8.44
C PRO A 14 -12.69 1.33 -9.51
N THR A 15 -11.42 1.73 -9.65
CA THR A 15 -10.97 2.69 -10.65
C THR A 15 -9.47 2.57 -10.88
N GLN A 16 -8.98 3.05 -12.01
CA GLN A 16 -7.55 3.28 -12.27
C GLN A 16 -7.20 4.78 -12.35
N LYS A 17 -8.19 5.67 -12.16
CA LYS A 17 -8.04 7.11 -12.38
C LYS A 17 -7.74 7.90 -11.11
N HIS A 18 -8.19 7.41 -9.96
CA HIS A 18 -8.09 8.11 -8.69
C HIS A 18 -7.15 7.40 -7.71
N TYR A 19 -6.56 8.17 -6.80
CA TYR A 19 -5.81 7.65 -5.67
C TYR A 19 -6.70 6.75 -4.79
N PRO A 20 -6.17 5.65 -4.22
CA PRO A 20 -4.80 5.16 -4.36
C PRO A 20 -4.53 4.35 -5.64
N PHE A 21 -5.58 3.93 -6.36
CA PHE A 21 -5.50 2.92 -7.42
C PHE A 21 -4.79 3.40 -8.70
N ASN A 22 -4.64 4.71 -8.89
CA ASN A 22 -3.91 5.28 -10.02
C ASN A 22 -2.38 5.31 -9.86
N LEU A 23 -1.85 4.90 -8.69
CA LEU A 23 -0.40 4.82 -8.49
C LEU A 23 0.17 3.61 -9.26
N ALA A 24 1.29 3.83 -9.95
CA ALA A 24 1.95 2.82 -10.78
C ALA A 24 2.24 1.50 -10.04
N ILE A 25 2.60 1.56 -8.75
CA ILE A 25 2.85 0.36 -7.95
C ILE A 25 1.65 -0.58 -7.88
N PHE A 26 0.43 -0.05 -7.90
CA PHE A 26 -0.80 -0.84 -7.81
C PHE A 26 -1.27 -1.36 -9.17
N SER A 27 -0.82 -0.81 -10.30
CA SER A 27 -1.15 -1.33 -11.63
C SER A 27 -0.07 -2.22 -12.23
N GLN A 28 1.20 -1.98 -11.89
CA GLN A 28 2.36 -2.68 -12.46
C GLN A 28 2.80 -3.89 -11.63
N THR A 29 2.52 -3.89 -10.33
CA THR A 29 2.90 -5.00 -9.44
C THR A 29 1.73 -5.97 -9.26
N ARG A 30 1.95 -7.25 -9.55
CA ARG A 30 0.95 -8.31 -9.34
C ARG A 30 1.14 -9.04 -8.02
N SER A 31 2.39 -9.22 -7.61
CA SER A 31 2.72 -9.86 -6.34
C SER A 31 4.13 -9.47 -5.91
N PHE A 32 4.40 -9.62 -4.62
CA PHE A 32 5.76 -9.53 -4.08
C PHE A 32 5.90 -10.48 -2.90
N GLU A 33 7.12 -10.97 -2.70
CA GLU A 33 7.48 -11.94 -1.67
C GLU A 33 8.23 -11.26 -0.52
N PHE A 34 8.19 -11.91 0.64
CA PHE A 34 8.88 -11.48 1.85
C PHE A 34 9.94 -12.54 2.23
N PRO A 35 11.08 -12.60 1.51
CA PRO A 35 12.08 -13.65 1.70
C PRO A 35 12.87 -13.50 3.01
N ALA A 36 12.75 -12.36 3.69
CA ALA A 36 13.48 -12.05 4.91
C ALA A 36 12.55 -11.45 5.98
N PRO A 37 12.85 -11.67 7.29
CA PRO A 37 12.07 -11.10 8.39
C PRO A 37 12.04 -9.57 8.41
N VAL A 38 13.03 -8.92 7.78
CA VAL A 38 13.12 -7.47 7.64
C VAL A 38 13.03 -7.11 6.16
N THR A 39 12.01 -6.31 5.80
CA THR A 39 11.76 -5.87 4.42
C THR A 39 11.64 -4.36 4.38
N PHE A 40 12.36 -3.71 3.47
CA PHE A 40 12.33 -2.25 3.28
C PHE A 40 11.56 -1.90 2.00
N PHE A 41 10.59 -0.97 2.12
CA PHE A 41 9.93 -0.36 0.97
C PHE A 41 10.67 0.95 0.62
N VAL A 42 11.36 0.98 -0.52
CA VAL A 42 12.21 2.11 -0.96
C VAL A 42 11.69 2.70 -2.28
N GLY A 43 11.91 4.00 -2.49
CA GLY A 43 11.50 4.72 -3.70
C GLY A 43 11.17 6.20 -3.43
N GLU A 44 10.95 6.98 -4.48
CA GLU A 44 10.70 8.44 -4.39
C GLU A 44 9.42 8.81 -3.63
N ASN A 45 9.31 10.06 -3.19
CA ASN A 45 8.08 10.54 -2.54
C ASN A 45 6.89 10.47 -3.52
N GLY A 46 5.71 10.08 -3.01
CA GLY A 46 4.51 9.95 -3.84
C GLY A 46 4.35 8.63 -4.59
N THR A 47 5.33 7.73 -4.61
CA THR A 47 5.25 6.44 -5.36
C THR A 47 4.30 5.40 -4.75
N GLY A 48 3.73 5.66 -3.58
CA GLY A 48 2.73 4.78 -2.96
C GLY A 48 3.23 3.86 -1.83
N LYS A 49 4.49 4.00 -1.39
CA LYS A 49 5.08 3.16 -0.33
C LYS A 49 4.23 3.10 0.95
N SER A 50 3.90 4.27 1.52
CA SER A 50 3.07 4.33 2.74
C SER A 50 1.64 3.84 2.49
N THR A 51 1.12 4.05 1.28
CA THR A 51 -0.19 3.54 0.87
C THR A 51 -0.20 2.00 0.85
N LEU A 52 0.83 1.39 0.25
CA LEU A 52 1.00 -0.07 0.21
C LEU A 52 1.13 -0.64 1.62
N LEU A 53 1.97 -0.03 2.46
CA LEU A 53 2.14 -0.44 3.85
C LEU A 53 0.82 -0.37 4.64
N LYS A 54 0.06 0.72 4.48
CA LYS A 54 -1.28 0.87 5.11
C LYS A 54 -2.24 -0.22 4.63
N ALA A 55 -2.28 -0.51 3.33
CA ALA A 55 -3.12 -1.57 2.77
C ALA A 55 -2.73 -2.96 3.31
N LEU A 56 -1.44 -3.27 3.39
CA LEU A 56 -0.92 -4.52 3.97
C LEU A 56 -1.36 -4.65 5.43
N VAL A 57 -1.11 -3.62 6.24
CA VAL A 57 -1.48 -3.61 7.65
C VAL A 57 -2.98 -3.80 7.85
N GLN A 58 -3.81 -3.08 7.09
CA GLN A 58 -5.27 -3.26 7.13
C GLN A 58 -5.67 -4.69 6.76
N LYS A 59 -5.09 -5.25 5.70
CA LYS A 59 -5.35 -6.63 5.28
C LYS A 59 -4.93 -7.66 6.33
N CYS A 60 -3.88 -7.35 7.08
CA CYS A 60 -3.38 -8.17 8.18
C CYS A 60 -4.18 -8.04 9.48
N GLY A 61 -5.17 -7.13 9.54
CA GLY A 61 -5.92 -6.84 10.77
C GLY A 61 -5.06 -6.18 11.86
N ILE A 62 -3.92 -5.60 11.50
CA ILE A 62 -3.05 -4.90 12.46
C ILE A 62 -3.65 -3.51 12.70
N GLN A 63 -4.04 -3.21 13.93
CA GLN A 63 -4.50 -1.88 14.30
C GLN A 63 -3.30 -0.99 14.60
N ILE A 64 -2.98 -0.06 13.69
CA ILE A 64 -2.08 1.04 13.99
C ILE A 64 -2.91 2.08 14.73
N TRP A 65 -2.61 2.35 16.00
CA TRP A 65 -3.20 3.49 16.72
C TRP A 65 -2.89 4.76 15.90
N GLY A 66 -3.94 5.36 15.35
CA GLY A 66 -3.88 6.15 14.13
C GLY A 66 -3.03 7.42 14.22
N GLU A 67 -2.34 7.73 13.11
CA GLU A 67 -1.91 9.09 12.81
C GLU A 67 -3.10 10.05 12.93
N VAL A 68 -2.90 11.20 13.57
CA VAL A 68 -3.84 12.33 13.56
C VAL A 68 -4.27 12.59 12.12
N GLU A 69 -5.58 12.57 11.88
CA GLU A 69 -6.19 12.87 10.59
C GLU A 69 -5.72 14.25 10.11
N ARG A 70 -4.72 14.28 9.24
CA ARG A 70 -4.28 15.53 8.62
C ARG A 70 -5.32 15.91 7.58
N ARG A 71 -6.23 16.81 7.94
CA ARG A 71 -7.09 17.47 6.97
C ARG A 71 -6.20 18.13 5.92
N ARG A 72 -6.44 17.81 4.65
CA ARG A 72 -5.91 18.62 3.55
C ARG A 72 -6.63 19.96 3.63
N PHE A 73 -5.89 21.02 3.90
CA PHE A 73 -6.40 22.38 3.67
C PHE A 73 -6.40 22.56 2.15
N GLU A 74 -7.58 22.61 1.55
CA GLU A 74 -7.74 23.24 0.25
C GLU A 74 -7.70 24.76 0.49
N ILE A 75 -6.80 25.46 -0.21
CA ILE A 75 -6.73 26.92 -0.28
C ILE A 75 -7.49 27.35 -1.53
#